data_AF-A0A8X6R4V2-F1
#
_entry.id   AF-A0A8X6R4V2-F1
#
_cell.length_a   1.000
_cell.length_b   1.000
_cell.length_c   1.000
_cell.angle_alpha   90.00
_cell.angle_beta   90.00
_cell.angle_gamma   90.00
#
_symmetry.space_group_name_H-M   'P 1'
#
loop_
_entity.id
_entity.type
_entity.pdbx_description
1 polymer ?
#
loop_
_entity_poly.entity_id
_entity_poly.type
_entity_poly.pdbx_seq_one_letter_code
_entity_poly.pdbx_strand_id
1 'polypeptide(L)'
;MVPQLELLACCIGARLAYSMKEAMTLEDVSSFFWTDTMTVLYWIKNKENWGAFVNNRVKKINQLSTAEMWRHVPGNVIPRIFRQEAAL
;
A
#
# COMPACT_ATOMS: atom_id res chain seq x y z
N MET A 1 14.82 -0.16 3.64
CA MET A 1 13.61 0.65 3.90
C MET A 1 13.07 0.37 5.28
N VAL A 2 12.52 1.40 5.92
CA VAL A 2 11.86 1.29 7.23
C VAL A 2 10.39 0.88 7.00
N PRO A 3 9.94 -0.31 7.46
CA PRO A 3 8.59 -0.84 7.15
C PRO A 3 7.43 0.10 7.51
N GLN A 4 7.64 0.99 8.48
CA GLN A 4 6.66 2.00 8.87
C GLN A 4 6.45 3.08 7.82
N LEU A 5 7.51 3.51 7.11
CA LEU A 5 7.43 4.50 6.04
C LEU A 5 6.73 3.89 4.82
N GLU A 6 7.05 2.65 4.49
CA GLU A 6 6.38 1.90 3.42
C GLU A 6 4.88 1.74 3.68
N LEU A 7 4.50 1.42 4.92
CA LEU A 7 3.09 1.35 5.31
C LEU A 7 2.38 2.71 5.21
N LEU A 8 3.09 3.80 5.54
CA LEU A 8 2.55 5.16 5.36
C LEU A 8 2.35 5.50 3.88
N ALA A 9 3.33 5.17 3.02
CA ALA A 9 3.22 5.35 1.58
C ALA A 9 2.01 4.59 1.01
N CYS A 10 1.82 3.33 1.42
CA CYS A 10 0.65 2.54 1.05
C CYS A 10 -0.67 3.19 1.50
N CYS A 11 -0.72 3.73 2.72
CA CYS A 11 -1.90 4.43 3.24
C CYS A 11 -2.22 5.70 2.45
N ILE A 12 -1.20 6.48 2.08
CA ILE A 12 -1.35 7.68 1.23
C ILE A 12 -1.84 7.28 -0.16
N GLY A 13 -1.24 6.26 -0.77
CA GLY A 13 -1.64 5.73 -2.07
C GLY A 13 -3.10 5.28 -2.10
N ALA A 14 -3.56 4.56 -1.07
CA ALA A 14 -4.96 4.15 -0.96
C ALA A 14 -5.92 5.35 -0.87
N ARG A 15 -5.57 6.38 -0.11
CA ARG A 15 -6.35 7.62 0.00
C ARG A 15 -6.43 8.36 -1.32
N LEU A 16 -5.29 8.51 -2.01
CA LEU A 16 -5.23 9.18 -3.30
C LEU A 16 -6.09 8.47 -4.33
N ALA A 17 -5.95 7.14 -4.44
CA ALA A 17 -6.75 6.35 -5.37
C ALA A 17 -8.25 6.47 -5.08
N TYR A 18 -8.65 6.38 -3.82
CA TYR A 18 -10.04 6.58 -3.41
C TYR A 18 -10.54 7.98 -3.81
N SER A 19 -9.80 9.04 -3.46
CA SER A 19 -10.18 10.42 -3.82
C SER A 19 -10.25 10.64 -5.33
N MET A 20 -9.36 10.03 -6.12
CA MET A 20 -9.41 10.10 -7.59
C MET A 20 -10.65 9.38 -8.14
N LYS A 21 -10.99 8.20 -7.61
CA LYS A 21 -12.17 7.46 -8.05
C LYS A 21 -13.45 8.26 -7.79
N GLU A 22 -13.57 8.86 -6.62
CA GLU A 22 -14.70 9.72 -6.26
C GLU A 22 -14.79 10.95 -7.16
N ALA A 23 -13.67 11.66 -7.35
CA ALA A 23 -13.63 12.90 -8.14
C ALA A 23 -13.92 12.69 -9.64
N MET A 24 -13.64 11.49 -10.16
CA MET A 24 -13.83 11.14 -11.57
C MET A 24 -15.02 10.22 -11.81
N THR A 25 -15.79 9.88 -10.77
CA THR A 25 -16.96 8.96 -10.86
C THR A 25 -16.59 7.59 -11.47
N LEU A 26 -15.43 7.05 -11.08
CA LEU A 26 -14.88 5.80 -11.63
C LEU A 26 -15.27 4.57 -10.80
N GLU A 27 -16.49 4.52 -10.27
CA GLU A 27 -16.92 3.50 -9.29
C GLU A 27 -16.62 2.07 -9.77
N ASP A 28 -16.92 1.77 -11.03
CA ASP A 28 -16.75 0.44 -11.65
C ASP A 28 -15.32 0.11 -12.11
N VAL A 29 -14.37 1.04 -12.00
CA VAL A 29 -12.99 0.79 -12.44
C VAL A 29 -12.22 0.00 -11.38
N SER A 30 -11.69 -1.16 -11.78
CA SER A 30 -10.83 -1.98 -10.92
C SER A 30 -9.55 -1.24 -10.53
N SER A 31 -9.18 -1.28 -9.25
CA SER A 31 -7.94 -0.70 -8.75
C SER A 31 -6.98 -1.80 -8.29
N PHE A 32 -5.71 -1.62 -8.57
CA PHE A 32 -4.64 -2.52 -8.14
C PHE A 32 -3.53 -1.71 -7.48
N PHE A 33 -3.02 -2.23 -6.37
CA PHE A 33 -1.96 -1.62 -5.59
C PHE A 33 -0.77 -2.56 -5.51
N TRP A 34 0.43 -2.02 -5.62
CA TRP A 34 1.67 -2.77 -5.61
C TRP A 34 2.61 -2.22 -4.55
N THR A 35 3.20 -3.12 -3.78
CA THR A 35 4.29 -2.82 -2.84
C THR A 35 5.40 -3.84 -3.03
N ASP A 36 6.64 -3.41 -2.86
CA ASP A 36 7.83 -4.26 -2.89
C ASP A 36 8.21 -4.83 -1.53
N THR A 37 7.44 -4.47 -0.50
CA THR A 37 7.70 -4.83 0.88
C THR A 37 6.76 -5.94 1.30
N MET A 38 7.27 -7.17 1.34
CA MET A 38 6.50 -8.35 1.77
C MET A 38 5.91 -8.18 3.18
N THR A 39 6.61 -7.52 4.10
CA THR A 39 6.12 -7.25 5.45
C THR A 39 4.86 -6.38 5.45
N VAL A 40 4.84 -5.30 4.65
CA VAL A 40 3.67 -4.42 4.53
C VAL A 40 2.51 -5.15 3.87
N LEU A 41 2.80 -5.91 2.81
CA LEU A 41 1.79 -6.75 2.18
C LEU A 41 1.19 -7.77 3.15
N TYR A 42 2.03 -8.39 3.99
CA TYR A 42 1.60 -9.33 5.02
C TYR A 42 0.67 -8.65 6.03
N TRP A 43 1.02 -7.45 6.51
CA TRP A 43 0.16 -6.69 7.43
C TRP A 43 -1.19 -6.31 6.83
N ILE A 44 -1.22 -5.94 5.54
CA ILE A 44 -2.47 -5.57 4.87
C ILE A 44 -3.40 -6.77 4.71
N LYS A 45 -2.85 -7.94 4.38
CA LYS A 45 -3.62 -9.16 4.08
C LYS A 45 -4.07 -9.93 5.31
N ASN A 46 -3.33 -9.87 6.41
CA ASN A 46 -3.60 -10.67 7.59
C ASN A 46 -4.22 -9.83 8.71
N LYS A 47 -5.19 -10.41 9.41
CA LYS A 47 -5.81 -9.81 10.59
C LYS A 47 -5.15 -10.38 11.85
N GLU A 48 -4.14 -9.68 12.33
CA GLU A 48 -3.47 -9.98 13.60
C GLU A 48 -3.39 -8.70 14.45
N ASN A 49 -3.06 -8.86 15.73
CA ASN A 49 -2.92 -7.73 16.63
C ASN A 49 -1.49 -7.17 16.58
N TRP A 50 -1.27 -6.20 15.70
CA TRP A 50 0.00 -5.47 15.63
C TRP A 50 0.04 -4.33 16.64
N GLY A 51 1.19 -3.66 16.77
CA GLY A 51 1.26 -2.39 17.51
C GLY A 51 0.27 -1.36 16.94
N ALA A 52 -0.24 -0.47 17.80
CA ALA A 52 -1.28 0.51 17.45
C ALA A 52 -0.97 1.31 16.17
N PHE A 53 0.32 1.61 15.93
CA PHE A 53 0.76 2.26 14.69
C PHE A 53 0.32 1.48 13.45
N VAL A 54 0.65 0.19 13.37
CA VAL A 54 0.40 -0.66 12.20
C VAL A 54 -1.09 -0.92 12.06
N ASN A 55 -1.77 -1.31 13.14
CA ASN A 55 -3.21 -1.59 13.14
C ASN A 55 -4.03 -0.41 12.60
N ASN A 56 -3.73 0.81 13.05
CA ASN A 56 -4.48 1.99 12.62
C ASN A 56 -4.31 2.26 11.11
N ARG A 57 -3.11 2.07 10.54
CA ARG A 57 -2.89 2.26 9.09
C ARG A 57 -3.51 1.12 8.29
N VAL A 58 -3.32 -0.13 8.70
CA VAL A 58 -3.91 -1.30 8.04
C VAL A 58 -5.43 -1.18 8.01
N LYS A 59 -6.05 -0.78 9.13
CA LYS A 59 -7.49 -0.53 9.19
C LYS A 59 -7.91 0.56 8.20
N LYS A 60 -7.15 1.65 8.07
CA LYS A 60 -7.46 2.72 7.11
C LYS A 60 -7.31 2.26 5.66
N ILE A 61 -6.26 1.50 5.35
CA ILE A 61 -6.04 0.91 4.02
C ILE A 61 -7.21 0.00 3.65
N ASN A 62 -7.60 -0.90 4.57
CA ASN A 62 -8.67 -1.89 4.35
C ASN A 62 -10.09 -1.27 4.35
N GLN A 63 -10.23 0.01 4.74
CA GLN A 63 -11.47 0.78 4.57
C GLN A 63 -11.58 1.43 3.18
N LEU A 64 -10.44 1.71 2.54
CA LEU A 64 -10.37 2.43 1.26
C LEU A 64 -10.10 1.51 0.07
N SER A 65 -9.60 0.30 0.34
CA SER A 65 -9.24 -0.73 -0.63
C SER A 65 -9.47 -2.10 -0.01
N THR A 66 -9.60 -3.15 -0.81
CA THR A 66 -9.68 -4.52 -0.30
C THR A 66 -8.30 -5.17 -0.31
N ALA A 67 -8.06 -6.13 0.59
CA ALA A 67 -6.76 -6.79 0.73
C ALA A 67 -6.32 -7.53 -0.55
N GLU A 68 -7.28 -7.97 -1.36
CA GLU A 68 -7.07 -8.68 -2.62
C GLU A 68 -6.52 -7.76 -3.73
N MET A 69 -6.76 -6.45 -3.63
CA MET A 69 -6.22 -5.46 -4.57
C MET A 69 -4.70 -5.28 -4.41
N TRP A 70 -4.13 -5.71 -3.28
CA TRP A 70 -2.72 -5.54 -2.94
C TRP A 70 -1.86 -6.70 -3.42
N ARG A 71 -0.79 -6.36 -4.15
CA ARG A 71 0.12 -7.31 -4.77
C ARG A 71 1.57 -6.97 -4.43
N HIS A 72 2.41 -8.01 -4.45
CA HIS A 72 3.85 -7.83 -4.34
C HIS A 72 4.45 -7.55 -5.72
N VAL A 73 5.31 -6.53 -5.84
CA VAL A 73 6.22 -6.41 -6.98
C VAL A 73 7.58 -6.91 -6.54
N PRO A 74 8.15 -7.94 -7.19
CA PRO A 74 9.49 -8.38 -6.87
C PRO A 74 10.50 -7.24 -7.10
N GLY A 75 11.39 -7.00 -6.15
CA GLY A 75 12.31 -5.85 -6.18
C GLY A 75 13.25 -5.81 -7.39
N ASN A 76 13.42 -6.93 -8.11
CA ASN A 76 14.16 -7.01 -9.37
C ASN A 76 13.40 -6.48 -10.60
N VAL A 77 12.10 -6.23 -10.48
CA VAL A 77 11.25 -5.70 -11.57
C VAL A 77 11.04 -4.18 -11.44
N ILE A 78 11.32 -3.60 -10.27
CA ILE A 78 11.25 -2.16 -10.07
C ILE A 78 12.36 -1.51 -10.91
N PRO A 79 12.03 -0.56 -11.82
CA PRO A 79 13.03 0.16 -12.59
C PRO A 79 14.11 0.72 -11.67
N ARG A 80 15.38 0.49 -12.03
CA ARG A 80 16.58 0.84 -11.24
C ARG A 80 16.56 2.30 -10.72
N ILE A 81 15.87 3.19 -11.41
CA ILE A 81 15.73 4.62 -11.06
C ILE A 81 15.04 4.83 -9.69
N PHE A 82 14.11 3.98 -9.28
CA PHE A 82 13.47 4.08 -7.95
C PHE A 82 14.33 3.49 -6.82
N ARG A 83 15.45 2.84 -7.14
CA ARG A 83 16.32 2.17 -6.15
C ARG A 83 17.42 3.09 -5.60
N GLN A 84 17.78 4.18 -6.30
CA GLN A 84 18.95 5.01 -5.94
C GLN A 84 18.66 6.15 -4.95
N GLU A 85 17.41 6.54 -4.72
CA GLU A 85 17.08 7.60 -3.75
C GLU A 85 17.01 7.11 -2.29
N ALA A 86 17.07 5.79 -2.05
CA ALA A 86 16.93 5.19 -0.71
C ALA A 86 18.26 4.73 -0.08
N ALA A 87 19.41 5.15 -0.64
CA ALA A 87 20.75 4.79 -0.17
C ALA A 87 21.61 6.00 0.25
N LEU A 88 20.97 7.12 0.63
CA LEU A 88 21.59 8.23 1.33
C LEU A 88 21.03 8.35 2.74
#